data_AF-A0ABD3GK53-F1
#
_entry.id   AF-A0ABD3GK53-F1
#
_cell.length_a   1.000
_cell.length_b   1.000
_cell.length_c   1.000
_cell.angle_alpha   90.00
_cell.angle_beta   90.00
_cell.angle_gamma   90.00
#
_symmetry.space_group_name_H-M   'P 1'
#
loop_
_entity.id
_entity.type
_entity.pdbx_description
1 polymer ?
#
loop_
_entity_poly.entity_id
_entity_poly.type
_entity_poly.pdbx_seq_one_letter_code
_entity_poly.pdbx_strand_id
1 'polypeptide(L)'
;MGQQILETLFSQVGELKKLVEEGKVKYIRLSEASAADIRRAHAIHPITAVQIEYLLWARDVEEDIIPTCQELGIGIISYSPLGLGFFSGKNITEFIDNDFRKNHPRFLSENFQANQKFYNKLVKLGQEKNCTPGQLALAWEVEEVKGDRHADMSKTWRFNSSPPLDTWTGTKH
;
A
#
# COMPACT_ATOMS: atom_id res chain seq x y z
N MET A 1 1.54 -24.96 -15.40
CA MET A 1 1.77 -23.52 -15.08
C MET A 1 2.07 -23.31 -13.59
N GLY A 2 1.31 -23.91 -12.65
CA GLY A 2 1.53 -23.72 -11.21
C GLY A 2 2.89 -24.17 -10.66
N GLN A 3 3.48 -25.26 -11.15
CA GLN A 3 4.77 -25.77 -10.65
C GLN A 3 5.97 -24.88 -11.02
N GLN A 4 5.95 -24.27 -12.21
CA GLN A 4 6.98 -23.31 -12.65
C GLN A 4 6.96 -22.02 -11.82
N ILE A 5 5.77 -21.55 -11.44
CA ILE A 5 5.61 -20.37 -10.57
C ILE A 5 6.15 -20.68 -9.17
N LEU A 6 5.91 -21.88 -8.65
CA LEU A 6 6.45 -22.32 -7.36
C LEU A 6 7.98 -22.34 -7.37
N GLU A 7 8.60 -22.98 -8.36
CA GLU A 7 10.07 -23.05 -8.48
C GLU A 7 10.71 -21.65 -8.58
N THR A 8 10.03 -20.73 -9.27
CA THR A 8 10.49 -19.34 -9.42
C THR A 8 10.46 -18.59 -8.09
N LEU A 9 9.38 -18.69 -7.31
CA LEU A 9 9.27 -18.03 -6.01
C LEU A 9 10.32 -18.57 -5.02
N PHE A 10 10.49 -19.89 -4.96
CA PHE A 10 11.49 -20.52 -4.11
C PHE A 10 12.91 -20.05 -4.45
N SER A 11 13.24 -19.98 -5.74
CA SER A 11 14.52 -19.51 -6.22
C SER A 11 14.76 -18.03 -5.87
N GLN A 12 13.77 -17.16 -6.09
CA GLN A 12 13.89 -15.72 -5.86
C GLN A 12 14.07 -15.38 -4.37
N VAL A 13 13.19 -15.90 -3.51
CA VAL A 13 13.27 -15.62 -2.06
C VAL A 13 14.51 -16.27 -1.45
N GLY A 14 14.91 -17.44 -1.95
CA GLY A 14 16.16 -18.10 -1.55
C GLY A 14 17.40 -17.25 -1.87
N GLU A 15 17.43 -16.59 -3.02
CA GLU A 15 18.55 -15.70 -3.38
C GLU A 15 18.55 -14.42 -2.54
N LEU A 16 17.39 -13.82 -2.31
CA LEU A 16 17.27 -12.66 -1.41
C LEU A 16 17.71 -12.99 0.01
N LYS A 17 17.43 -14.20 0.50
CA LYS A 17 17.91 -14.70 1.80
C LYS A 17 19.44 -14.68 1.88
N LYS A 18 20.16 -15.12 0.84
CA LYS A 18 21.63 -15.05 0.82
C LYS A 18 22.12 -13.61 0.94
N LEU A 19 21.46 -12.66 0.26
CA LEU A 19 21.81 -11.25 0.37
C LEU A 19 21.57 -10.70 1.79
N VAL A 20 20.58 -11.22 2.53
CA VAL A 20 20.39 -10.92 3.96
C VAL A 20 21.54 -11.48 4.78
N GLU A 21 21.91 -12.75 4.56
CA GLU A 21 23.00 -13.43 5.28
C GLU A 21 24.37 -12.77 5.04
N GLU A 22 24.60 -12.26 3.82
CA GLU A 22 25.77 -11.47 3.44
C GLU A 22 25.73 -10.02 3.99
N GLY A 23 24.63 -9.61 4.64
CA GLY A 23 24.45 -8.27 5.18
C GLY A 23 24.23 -7.16 4.13
N LYS A 24 23.97 -7.53 2.87
CA LYS A 24 23.74 -6.58 1.76
C LYS A 24 22.35 -5.96 1.80
N VAL A 25 21.38 -6.70 2.33
CA VAL A 25 20.02 -6.20 2.60
C VAL A 25 19.60 -6.59 4.01
N LYS A 26 18.70 -5.83 4.62
CA LYS A 26 18.24 -6.10 6.01
C LYS A 26 16.95 -6.91 6.07
N TYR A 27 16.06 -6.71 5.11
CA TYR A 27 14.68 -7.18 5.16
C TYR A 27 14.18 -7.56 3.77
N ILE A 28 13.32 -8.59 3.70
CA ILE A 28 12.63 -9.00 2.48
C ILE A 28 11.17 -8.54 2.55
N ARG A 29 10.69 -7.97 1.44
CA ARG A 29 9.29 -7.54 1.28
C ARG A 29 8.74 -8.05 -0.04
N LEU A 30 7.43 -8.25 -0.07
CA LEU A 30 6.71 -8.63 -1.28
C LEU A 30 5.83 -7.47 -1.74
N SER A 31 5.43 -7.50 -3.01
CA SER A 31 4.46 -6.59 -3.58
C SER A 31 3.44 -7.41 -4.37
N GLU A 32 2.15 -7.09 -4.24
CA GLU A 32 1.07 -7.71 -5.03
C GLU A 32 1.07 -9.25 -5.00
N ALA A 33 1.42 -9.82 -3.84
CA ALA A 33 1.50 -11.26 -3.63
C ALA A 33 0.19 -11.83 -3.06
N SER A 34 -0.21 -12.99 -3.55
CA SER A 34 -1.36 -13.73 -2.99
C SER A 34 -1.08 -14.25 -1.57
N ALA A 35 -2.13 -14.55 -0.79
CA ALA A 35 -1.97 -15.13 0.55
C ALA A 35 -1.14 -16.42 0.52
N ALA A 36 -1.32 -17.23 -0.53
CA ALA A 36 -0.57 -18.47 -0.72
C ALA A 36 0.91 -18.21 -0.99
N ASP A 37 1.25 -17.21 -1.82
CA ASP A 37 2.64 -16.81 -2.09
C ASP A 37 3.30 -16.23 -0.85
N ILE A 38 2.58 -15.40 -0.08
CA ILE A 38 3.07 -14.83 1.18
C ILE A 38 3.49 -15.93 2.15
N ARG A 39 2.63 -16.94 2.37
CA ARG A 39 2.92 -18.09 3.25
C ARG A 39 4.15 -18.88 2.77
N ARG A 40 4.22 -19.16 1.47
CA ARG A 40 5.36 -19.89 0.88
C ARG A 40 6.67 -19.13 1.02
N ALA A 41 6.66 -17.85 0.69
CA ALA A 41 7.84 -17.00 0.82
C ALA A 41 8.30 -16.90 2.28
N HIS A 42 7.36 -16.70 3.20
CA HIS A 42 7.64 -16.60 4.63
C HIS A 42 8.24 -17.88 5.21
N ALA A 43 7.87 -19.05 4.68
CA ALA A 43 8.46 -20.34 5.08
C ALA A 43 9.94 -20.48 4.65
N ILE A 44 10.40 -19.77 3.62
CA ILE A 44 11.80 -19.78 3.16
C ILE A 44 12.64 -18.80 3.98
N HIS A 45 12.12 -17.58 4.14
CA HIS A 45 12.73 -16.52 4.95
C HIS A 45 11.63 -15.58 5.46
N PRO A 46 11.70 -15.11 6.73
CA PRO A 46 10.68 -14.21 7.27
C PRO A 46 10.45 -12.97 6.41
N ILE A 47 9.25 -12.86 5.85
CA ILE A 47 8.81 -11.66 5.13
C ILE A 47 8.48 -10.57 6.15
N THR A 48 9.04 -9.38 5.95
CA THR A 48 8.88 -8.26 6.88
C THR A 48 7.59 -7.51 6.62
N ALA A 49 7.29 -7.22 5.35
CA ALA A 49 6.09 -6.51 4.93
C ALA A 49 5.62 -6.89 3.52
N VAL A 50 4.34 -6.67 3.24
CA VAL A 50 3.72 -6.77 1.91
C VAL A 50 3.20 -5.39 1.50
N GLN A 51 3.55 -4.97 0.29
CA GLN A 51 2.94 -3.81 -0.35
C GLN A 51 1.75 -4.25 -1.22
N ILE A 52 0.59 -3.63 -1.04
CA ILE A 52 -0.65 -4.05 -1.72
C ILE A 52 -1.58 -2.85 -1.96
N GLU A 53 -2.44 -2.87 -2.99
CA GLU A 53 -3.54 -1.90 -3.09
C GLU A 53 -4.51 -2.08 -1.91
N TYR A 54 -4.61 -1.06 -1.06
CA TYR A 54 -5.60 -1.01 0.00
C TYR A 54 -6.03 0.42 0.26
N LEU A 55 -7.33 0.68 0.12
CA LEU A 55 -7.96 1.99 0.31
C LEU A 55 -9.47 1.83 0.44
N LEU A 56 -10.18 2.92 0.74
CA LEU A 56 -11.65 2.91 0.94
C LEU A 56 -12.47 2.27 -0.21
N TRP A 57 -11.93 2.17 -1.43
CA TRP A 57 -12.58 1.52 -2.58
C TRP A 57 -12.06 0.13 -2.91
N ALA A 58 -10.86 -0.22 -2.47
CA ALA A 58 -10.19 -1.48 -2.82
C ALA A 58 -9.91 -2.22 -1.52
N ARG A 59 -10.80 -3.18 -1.22
CA ARG A 59 -10.87 -3.88 0.07
C ARG A 59 -10.84 -5.39 -0.07
N ASP A 60 -10.62 -5.91 -1.28
CA ASP A 60 -10.62 -7.36 -1.57
C ASP A 60 -9.58 -8.11 -0.72
N VAL A 61 -8.48 -7.43 -0.38
CA VAL A 61 -7.38 -7.92 0.47
C VAL A 61 -7.77 -8.17 1.92
N GLU A 62 -8.94 -7.71 2.38
CA GLU A 62 -9.47 -7.98 3.72
C GLU A 62 -9.91 -9.45 3.89
N GLU A 63 -10.21 -10.15 2.79
CA GLU A 63 -10.67 -11.54 2.84
C GLU A 63 -9.56 -12.50 3.25
N ASP A 64 -8.35 -12.34 2.70
CA ASP A 64 -7.29 -13.34 2.85
C ASP A 64 -5.88 -12.75 3.09
N ILE A 65 -5.51 -11.63 2.46
CA ILE A 65 -4.16 -11.05 2.57
C ILE A 65 -3.94 -10.42 3.96
N ILE A 66 -4.84 -9.54 4.41
CA ILE A 66 -4.74 -8.88 5.72
C ILE A 66 -4.70 -9.91 6.85
N PRO A 67 -5.63 -10.89 6.92
CA PRO A 67 -5.57 -11.95 7.93
C PRO A 67 -4.28 -12.77 7.87
N THR A 68 -3.79 -13.12 6.67
CA THR A 68 -2.54 -13.87 6.51
C THR A 68 -1.33 -13.07 7.01
N CYS A 69 -1.28 -11.77 6.71
CA CYS A 69 -0.24 -10.89 7.21
C CYS A 69 -0.31 -10.76 8.73
N GLN A 70 -1.50 -10.59 9.31
CA GLN A 70 -1.67 -10.52 10.78
C GLN A 70 -1.22 -11.82 11.47
N GLU A 71 -1.63 -12.98 10.95
CA GLU A 71 -1.25 -14.31 11.48
C GLU A 71 0.27 -14.51 11.50
N LEU A 72 0.96 -14.11 10.42
CA LEU A 72 2.41 -14.25 10.27
C LEU A 72 3.19 -13.06 10.88
N GLY A 73 2.48 -12.11 11.50
CA GLY A 73 3.02 -10.87 12.03
C GLY A 73 3.64 -9.96 10.97
N ILE A 74 3.28 -10.05 9.69
CA ILE A 74 3.82 -9.27 8.57
C ILE A 74 3.18 -7.87 8.51
N GLY A 75 3.99 -6.84 8.28
CA GLY A 75 3.49 -5.47 8.10
C GLY A 75 2.81 -5.27 6.74
N ILE A 76 1.84 -4.37 6.67
CA ILE A 76 1.14 -4.02 5.42
C ILE A 76 1.51 -2.59 5.03
N ILE A 77 1.88 -2.40 3.78
CA ILE A 77 2.16 -1.10 3.18
C ILE A 77 1.15 -0.89 2.06
N SER A 78 0.14 -0.07 2.30
CA SER A 78 -0.80 0.33 1.24
C SER A 78 -0.08 1.15 0.17
N TYR A 79 -0.43 0.92 -1.08
CA TYR A 79 -0.21 1.93 -2.12
C TYR A 79 -1.52 2.60 -2.53
N SER A 80 -1.40 3.77 -3.16
CA SER A 80 -2.52 4.60 -3.60
C SER A 80 -3.58 4.89 -2.51
N PRO A 81 -3.22 5.13 -1.24
CA PRO A 81 -4.18 5.25 -0.13
C PRO A 81 -5.21 6.38 -0.33
N LEU A 82 -4.84 7.41 -1.11
CA LEU A 82 -5.71 8.53 -1.47
C LEU A 82 -6.50 8.33 -2.78
N GLY A 83 -6.58 7.10 -3.30
CA GLY A 83 -7.36 6.77 -4.50
C GLY A 83 -6.91 7.56 -5.73
N LEU A 84 -5.60 7.56 -6.01
CA LEU A 84 -4.98 8.36 -7.08
C LEU A 84 -5.25 9.88 -6.92
N GLY A 85 -5.41 10.34 -5.68
CA GLY A 85 -5.68 11.72 -5.27
C GLY A 85 -7.17 12.12 -5.35
N PHE A 86 -8.07 11.15 -5.51
CA PHE A 86 -9.50 11.38 -5.37
C PHE A 86 -9.85 11.81 -3.93
N PHE A 87 -9.36 11.10 -2.91
CA PHE A 87 -9.67 11.43 -1.51
C PHE A 87 -8.99 12.68 -0.98
N SER A 88 -8.01 13.24 -1.70
CA SER A 88 -7.46 14.57 -1.38
C SER A 88 -8.28 15.73 -1.92
N GLY A 89 -9.32 15.45 -2.72
CA GLY A 89 -10.18 16.45 -3.35
C GLY A 89 -9.64 17.08 -4.63
N LYS A 90 -8.37 16.82 -4.98
CA LYS A 90 -7.73 17.43 -6.17
C LYS A 90 -8.21 16.83 -7.49
N ASN A 91 -8.45 15.53 -7.56
CA ASN A 91 -8.85 14.84 -8.80
C ASN A 91 -10.35 14.59 -8.90
N ILE A 92 -11.13 15.51 -8.33
CA ILE A 92 -12.59 15.52 -8.42
C ILE A 92 -13.06 16.61 -9.40
N THR A 93 -12.23 17.60 -9.70
CA THR A 93 -12.64 18.76 -10.51
C THR A 93 -11.74 19.02 -11.70
N GLU A 94 -10.47 18.61 -11.66
CA GLU A 94 -9.48 19.01 -12.66
C GLU A 94 -8.55 17.84 -13.02
N PHE A 95 -8.40 17.59 -14.31
CA PHE A 95 -7.34 16.74 -14.86
C PHE A 95 -6.49 17.59 -15.81
N ILE A 96 -5.17 17.51 -15.67
CA ILE A 96 -4.25 18.13 -16.63
C ILE A 96 -4.30 17.41 -17.98
N ASP A 97 -3.76 18.02 -19.02
CA ASP A 97 -3.63 17.36 -20.32
C ASP A 97 -2.74 16.11 -20.21
N ASN A 98 -3.11 15.05 -20.95
CA ASN A 98 -2.48 13.73 -20.94
C ASN A 98 -2.51 12.97 -19.59
N ASP A 99 -3.41 13.32 -18.67
CA ASP A 99 -3.61 12.58 -17.43
C ASP A 99 -4.24 11.19 -17.67
N PHE A 100 -3.54 10.11 -17.27
CA PHE A 100 -4.01 8.73 -17.45
C PHE A 100 -5.33 8.45 -16.71
N ARG A 101 -5.64 9.20 -15.64
CA ARG A 101 -6.87 9.03 -14.86
C ARG A 101 -8.12 9.33 -15.67
N LYS A 102 -8.01 10.13 -16.75
CA LYS A 102 -9.11 10.38 -17.70
C LYS A 102 -9.67 9.09 -18.31
N ASN A 103 -8.87 8.02 -18.37
CA ASN A 103 -9.26 6.72 -18.91
C ASN A 103 -9.41 5.64 -17.82
N HIS A 104 -9.19 5.97 -16.56
CA HIS A 104 -9.22 4.99 -15.48
C HIS A 104 -10.68 4.70 -15.08
N PRO A 105 -11.13 3.43 -14.98
CA PRO A 105 -12.54 3.07 -14.79
C PRO A 105 -13.23 3.75 -13.60
N ARG A 106 -12.49 4.00 -12.50
CA ARG A 106 -12.97 4.71 -11.30
C ARG A 106 -13.33 6.19 -11.54
N PHE A 107 -12.90 6.77 -12.67
CA PHE A 107 -13.14 8.17 -13.05
C PHE A 107 -14.02 8.33 -14.29
N LEU A 108 -14.61 7.25 -14.80
CA LEU A 108 -15.48 7.28 -15.97
C LEU A 108 -16.96 7.29 -15.59
N SER A 109 -17.75 8.07 -16.34
CA SER A 109 -19.21 8.02 -16.40
C SER A 109 -19.91 7.85 -15.03
N GLU A 110 -20.65 6.77 -14.85
CA GLU A 110 -21.46 6.45 -13.67
C GLU A 110 -20.60 6.15 -12.44
N ASN A 111 -19.42 5.54 -12.62
CA ASN A 111 -18.50 5.25 -11.52
C ASN A 111 -18.04 6.55 -10.87
N PHE A 112 -17.69 7.56 -11.68
CA PHE A 112 -17.29 8.85 -11.15
C PHE A 112 -18.41 9.52 -10.33
N GLN A 113 -19.65 9.47 -10.82
CA GLN A 113 -20.80 10.02 -10.09
C GLN A 113 -21.07 9.27 -8.77
N ALA A 114 -20.98 7.94 -8.78
CA ALA A 114 -21.13 7.13 -7.57
C ALA A 114 -20.02 7.44 -6.56
N ASN A 115 -18.78 7.51 -7.04
CA ASN A 115 -17.60 7.84 -6.25
C ASN A 115 -17.69 9.26 -5.65
N GLN A 116 -18.22 10.23 -6.39
CA GLN A 116 -18.41 11.59 -5.90
C GLN A 116 -19.44 11.65 -4.76
N LYS A 117 -20.52 10.86 -4.82
CA LYS A 117 -21.48 10.73 -3.69
C LYS A 117 -20.80 10.18 -2.45
N PHE A 118 -19.90 9.20 -2.61
CA PHE A 118 -19.10 8.67 -1.50
C PHE A 118 -18.14 9.73 -0.93
N TYR A 119 -17.42 10.46 -1.79
CA TYR A 119 -16.55 11.56 -1.37
C TYR A 119 -17.28 12.63 -0.55
N ASN A 120 -18.47 13.04 -0.99
CA ASN A 120 -19.25 14.07 -0.30
C ASN A 120 -19.62 13.65 1.13
N LYS A 121 -19.80 12.35 1.38
CA LYS A 121 -19.98 11.83 2.75
C LYS A 121 -18.71 11.98 3.58
N LEU A 122 -17.54 11.71 3.01
CA LEU A 122 -16.24 11.93 3.67
C LEU A 122 -15.99 13.41 3.97
N VAL A 123 -16.38 14.32 3.05
CA VAL A 123 -16.29 15.77 3.28
C VAL A 123 -17.12 16.17 4.49
N LYS A 124 -18.37 15.72 4.57
CA LYS A 124 -19.25 16.02 5.70
C LYS A 124 -18.67 15.49 7.02
N LEU A 125 -18.19 14.24 7.02
CA LEU A 125 -17.55 13.66 8.20
C LEU A 125 -16.27 14.42 8.59
N GLY A 126 -15.49 14.86 7.61
CA GLY A 126 -14.28 15.65 7.82
C GLY A 126 -14.58 16.99 8.49
N GLN A 127 -15.65 17.66 8.08
CA GLN A 127 -16.12 18.89 8.73
C GLN A 127 -16.51 18.65 10.18
N GLU A 128 -17.28 17.59 10.46
CA GLU A 128 -17.69 17.21 11.82
C GLU A 128 -16.49 16.87 12.73
N LYS A 129 -15.40 16.36 12.15
CA LYS A 129 -14.16 15.96 12.86
C LYS A 129 -13.02 16.96 12.78
N ASN A 130 -13.25 18.12 12.15
CA ASN A 130 -12.24 19.14 11.90
C ASN A 130 -10.96 18.62 11.22
N CYS A 131 -11.13 17.79 10.19
CA CYS A 131 -10.04 17.24 9.39
C CYS A 131 -10.42 17.13 7.91
N THR A 132 -9.42 17.03 7.04
CA THR A 132 -9.62 16.86 5.60
C THR A 132 -10.11 15.45 5.25
N PRO A 133 -10.79 15.24 4.10
CA PRO A 133 -11.14 13.91 3.62
C PRO A 133 -9.91 13.00 3.43
N GLY A 134 -8.78 13.57 3.03
CA GLY A 134 -7.52 12.82 2.89
C GLY A 134 -6.98 12.35 4.25
N GLN A 135 -7.07 13.18 5.29
CA GLN A 135 -6.71 12.77 6.65
C GLN A 135 -7.65 11.67 7.17
N LEU A 136 -8.95 11.75 6.89
CA LEU A 136 -9.89 10.68 7.24
C LEU A 136 -9.57 9.37 6.53
N ALA A 137 -9.29 9.41 5.22
CA ALA A 137 -8.95 8.22 4.45
C ALA A 137 -7.69 7.53 5.00
N LEU A 138 -6.64 8.31 5.27
CA LEU A 138 -5.40 7.80 5.85
C LEU A 138 -5.60 7.29 7.29
N ALA A 139 -6.38 8.00 8.10
CA ALA A 139 -6.65 7.59 9.48
C ALA A 139 -7.44 6.28 9.55
N TRP A 140 -8.45 6.13 8.68
CA TRP A 140 -9.22 4.89 8.54
C TRP A 140 -8.31 3.74 8.14
N GLU A 141 -7.51 3.92 7.09
CA GLU A 141 -6.66 2.85 6.58
C GLU A 141 -5.62 2.40 7.60
N VAL A 142 -4.99 3.34 8.30
CA VAL A 142 -4.08 3.06 9.40
C VAL A 142 -4.76 2.25 10.50
N GLU A 143 -6.03 2.52 10.80
CA GLU A 143 -6.83 1.77 11.79
C GLU A 143 -7.08 0.33 11.35
N GLU A 144 -7.48 0.11 10.10
CA GLU A 144 -7.84 -1.22 9.59
C GLU A 144 -6.63 -2.14 9.46
N VAL A 145 -5.47 -1.62 9.04
CA VAL A 145 -4.25 -2.42 8.90
C VAL A 145 -3.44 -2.54 10.20
N LYS A 146 -3.98 -2.11 11.35
CA LYS A 146 -3.26 -2.22 12.63
C LYS A 146 -2.88 -3.67 12.92
N GLY A 147 -1.62 -3.84 13.30
CA GLY A 147 -1.02 -5.08 13.79
C GLY A 147 0.32 -4.77 14.45
N ASP A 148 0.91 -5.74 15.15
CA ASP A 148 2.13 -5.52 15.96
C ASP A 148 3.29 -4.89 15.18
N ARG A 149 3.44 -5.23 13.89
CA ARG A 149 4.47 -4.63 13.02
C ARG A 149 4.13 -3.27 12.43
N HIS A 150 2.89 -2.77 12.50
CA HIS A 150 2.61 -1.36 12.17
C HIS A 150 3.37 -0.43 13.13
N ALA A 151 3.41 -0.78 14.43
CA ALA A 151 4.20 -0.08 15.43
C ALA A 151 5.72 -0.22 15.20
N ASP A 152 6.19 -1.37 14.71
CA ASP A 152 7.62 -1.60 14.44
C ASP A 152 8.10 -0.92 13.15
N MET A 153 7.30 -0.91 12.09
CA MET A 153 7.59 -0.14 10.87
C MET A 153 7.67 1.36 11.15
N SER A 154 6.87 1.87 12.09
CA SER A 154 6.98 3.27 12.53
C SER A 154 8.36 3.59 13.14
N LYS A 155 9.02 2.59 13.73
CA LYS A 155 10.39 2.69 14.24
C LYS A 155 11.40 2.59 13.10
N THR A 156 11.22 1.66 12.16
CA THR A 156 12.18 1.50 11.03
C THR A 156 12.25 2.72 10.13
N TRP A 157 11.13 3.43 9.91
CA TRP A 157 11.12 4.69 9.17
C TRP A 157 11.70 5.86 9.95
N ARG A 158 11.42 5.96 11.27
CA ARG A 158 11.97 7.01 12.13
C ARG A 158 13.49 6.96 12.25
N PHE A 159 14.08 5.78 12.09
CA PHE A 159 15.54 5.58 12.12
C PHE A 159 16.16 5.42 10.72
N ASN A 160 15.40 5.69 9.65
CA ASN A 160 15.97 5.73 8.32
C ASN A 160 16.82 7.01 8.18
N SER A 161 18.12 6.85 7.94
CA SER A 161 19.07 7.95 7.72
C SER A 161 18.86 8.70 6.41
N SER A 162 17.67 8.58 5.78
CA SER A 162 17.33 9.34 4.60
C SER A 162 17.37 10.82 4.96
N PRO A 163 18.17 11.61 4.25
CA PRO A 163 18.32 13.01 4.59
C PRO A 163 16.98 13.72 4.29
N PRO A 164 16.63 14.78 5.05
CA PRO A 164 15.35 15.48 4.92
C PRO A 164 15.02 15.87 3.47
N LEU A 165 13.74 15.87 3.07
CA LEU A 165 13.33 16.05 1.67
C LEU A 165 13.87 17.32 0.99
N ASP A 166 14.14 18.37 1.76
CA ASP A 166 14.74 19.64 1.34
C ASP A 166 16.24 19.54 1.00
N THR A 167 16.91 18.44 1.38
CA THR A 167 18.31 18.16 1.04
C THR A 167 18.49 17.40 -0.28
N TRP A 168 17.38 16.98 -0.92
CA TRP A 168 17.42 16.23 -2.18
C TRP A 168 17.60 17.19 -3.35
N THR A 169 18.85 17.43 -3.76
CA THR A 169 19.18 18.17 -4.98
C THR A 169 19.49 17.21 -6.13
N GLY A 170 18.49 16.98 -6.99
CA GLY A 170 18.65 16.20 -8.21
C GLY A 170 17.72 16.75 -9.29
N THR A 171 18.27 17.03 -10.47
CA THR A 171 17.49 17.36 -11.67
C THR A 171 16.45 16.28 -11.91
N LYS A 172 15.18 16.70 -11.99
CA LYS A 172 14.07 15.88 -12.45
C LYS A 172 14.47 15.23 -13.78
N HIS A 173 14.61 13.91 -13.78
CA HIS A 173 14.64 13.11 -15.01
C HIS A 173 13.20 12.81 -15.43
#